data_AF-A0A939AWM7-F1
#
_entry.id   AF-A0A939AWM7-F1
#
_cell.length_a   1.000
_cell.length_b   1.000
_cell.length_c   1.000
_cell.angle_alpha   90.00
_cell.angle_beta   90.00
_cell.angle_gamma   90.00
#
_symmetry.space_group_name_H-M   'P 1'
#
loop_
_entity.id
_entity.type
_entity.pdbx_description
1 polymer ?
#
loop_
_entity_poly.entity_id
_entity_poly.type
_entity_poly.pdbx_seq_one_letter_code
_entity_poly.pdbx_strand_id
1 'polypeptide(L)' 'MTKLRIGVIGLGMGRHHIAGYQTHPQAEVVAVADPDAARLQ' A
#
# COMPACT_ATOMS: atom_id res chain seq x y z
N MET A 1 18.04 -7.74 -7.66
CA MET A 1 17.49 -6.36 -7.77
C MET A 1 16.70 -6.06 -6.51
N THR A 2 16.84 -4.85 -5.97
CA THR A 2 16.12 -4.41 -4.76
C THR A 2 14.72 -3.93 -5.14
N LYS A 3 13.67 -4.39 -4.45
CA LYS A 3 12.29 -3.93 -4.69
C LYS A 3 12.12 -2.48 -4.25
N LEU A 4 11.21 -1.75 -4.92
CA LEU A 4 10.77 -0.44 -4.49
C LEU A 4 9.86 -0.59 -3.26
N ARG A 5 10.25 0.03 -2.15
CA ARG A 5 9.50 0.03 -0.89
C ARG A 5 8.48 1.18 -0.90
N ILE A 6 7.22 0.85 -0.69
CA ILE A 6 6.10 1.79 -0.84
C ILE A 6 5.36 1.91 0.49
N GLY A 7 5.14 3.14 0.94
CA GLY A 7 4.18 3.46 1.98
C GLY A 7 2.92 4.06 1.36
N VAL A 8 1.73 3.66 1.85
CA VAL A 8 0.44 4.19 1.37
C VAL A 8 -0.26 4.94 2.51
N ILE A 9 -0.58 6.22 2.28
CA ILE A 9 -1.28 7.08 3.24
C ILE A 9 -2.68 7.39 2.66
N GLY A 10 -3.72 7.00 3.39
CA GLY A 10 -5.12 7.09 2.96
C GLY A 10 -5.57 5.88 2.14
N LEU A 11 -6.42 5.04 2.72
CA LEU A 11 -6.83 3.73 2.23
C LEU A 11 -8.18 3.72 1.51
N GLY A 12 -8.86 4.87 1.38
CA GLY A 12 -10.07 4.99 0.55
C GLY A 12 -9.83 4.58 -0.91
N MET A 13 -8.99 5.34 -1.61
CA MET A 13 -8.48 4.95 -2.92
C MET A 13 -7.19 4.15 -2.82
N GLY A 14 -6.37 4.39 -1.78
CA GLY A 14 -5.08 3.73 -1.54
C GLY A 14 -5.12 2.21 -1.65
N ARG A 15 -6.20 1.57 -1.18
CA ARG A 15 -6.38 0.11 -1.30
C ARG A 15 -6.29 -0.43 -2.73
N HIS A 16 -6.75 0.33 -3.74
CA HIS A 16 -6.64 -0.09 -5.14
C HIS A 16 -5.21 0.06 -5.66
N HIS A 17 -4.48 1.08 -5.20
CA HIS A 17 -3.04 1.22 -5.49
C HIS A 17 -2.25 0.07 -4.85
N ILE A 18 -2.56 -0.32 -3.62
CA ILE A 18 -1.96 -1.49 -2.96
C ILE A 18 -2.16 -2.74 -3.81
N ALA A 19 -3.39 -3.00 -4.27
CA ALA A 19 -3.67 -4.14 -5.14
C ALA A 19 -2.83 -4.10 -6.43
N GLY A 20 -2.69 -2.93 -7.06
CA GLY A 20 -1.81 -2.74 -8.22
C GLY A 20 -0.33 -2.94 -7.92
N TYR A 21 0.16 -2.49 -6.77
CA TYR A 21 1.57 -2.69 -6.37
C TYR A 21 1.88 -4.16 -6.06
N GLN A 22 0.94 -4.88 -5.45
CA GLN A 22 1.10 -6.29 -5.11
C GLN A 22 1.22 -7.19 -6.35
N THR A 23 0.74 -6.76 -7.52
CA THR A 23 0.91 -7.51 -8.77
C THR A 23 2.25 -7.23 -9.47
N HIS A 24 2.98 -6.18 -9.08
CA HIS A 24 4.22 -5.81 -9.75
C HIS A 24 5.44 -6.48 -9.10
N PRO A 25 6.27 -7.24 -9.84
CA PRO A 25 7.35 -8.05 -9.25
C PRO A 25 8.45 -7.24 -8.54
N GLN A 26 8.57 -5.95 -8.87
CA GLN A 26 9.56 -5.04 -8.29
C GLN A 26 8.99 -4.08 -7.24
N ALA A 27 7.74 -4.23 -6.82
CA ALA A 27 7.13 -3.39 -5.80
C ALA A 27 6.85 -4.17 -4.51
N GLU A 28 6.95 -3.48 -3.37
CA GLU A 28 6.63 -4.02 -2.07
C GLU A 28 5.98 -2.94 -1.20
N VAL A 29 4.73 -3.14 -0.82
CA VAL A 29 4.05 -2.27 0.15
C VAL A 29 4.51 -2.66 1.55
N VAL A 30 5.18 -1.76 2.24
CA VAL A 30 5.83 -2.02 3.55
C VAL A 30 5.17 -1.30 4.72
N ALA A 31 4.28 -0.34 4.44
CA ALA A 31 3.57 0.42 5.46
C ALA A 31 2.25 0.98 4.91
N VAL A 32 1.27 1.11 5.80
CA VAL A 32 0.00 1.80 5.53
C VAL A 32 -0.35 2.73 6.70
N ALA A 33 -1.04 3.81 6.40
CA ALA A 33 -1.58 4.73 7.41
C ALA A 33 -2.92 5.30 6.95
N ASP A 34 -3.89 5.38 7.85
CA ASP A 34 -5.17 6.03 7.63
C ASP A 34 -5.69 6.61 8.98
N PRO A 35 -6.25 7.82 9.01
CA PRO A 35 -6.90 8.34 10.22
C PRO A 35 -8.16 7.56 10.61
N ASP A 36 -8.83 6.91 9.67
CA ASP A 36 -9.97 6.03 9.92
C ASP A 36 -9.46 4.64 10.33
N ALA A 37 -9.47 4.38 11.65
CA ALA A 37 -8.98 3.13 12.21
C ALA A 37 -9.70 1.89 11.65
N ALA A 38 -10.94 2.01 11.19
CA ALA A 38 -11.67 0.89 10.57
C ALA A 38 -11.03 0.45 9.24
N ARG A 39 -10.25 1.31 8.58
CA ARG A 39 -9.55 0.98 7.33
C ARG A 39 -8.19 0.31 7.54
N LEU A 40 -7.70 0.28 8.79
CA LEU A 40 -6.44 -0.36 9.16
C LEU A 40 -6.61 -1.82 9.62
N GLN A 41 -7.85 -2.30 9.74
CA GLN A 41 -8.19 -3.69 10.09
C GLN A 41 -8.32 -4.55 8.83
#